data_AF-A0A924HGY0-F1
#
_entry.id   AF-A0A924HGY0-F1
#
_cell.length_a   1.000
_cell.length_b   1.000
_cell.length_c   1.000
_cell.angle_alpha   90.00
_cell.angle_beta   90.00
_cell.angle_gamma   90.00
#
_symmetry.space_group_name_H-M   'P 1'
#
loop_
_entity.id
_entity.type
_entity.pdbx_description
1 polymer ?
#
loop_
_entity_poly.entity_id
_entity_poly.type
_entity_poly.pdbx_seq_one_letter_code
_entity_poly.pdbx_strand_id
1 'polypeptide(L)'
;MPNEKIINIPNILSFYRLLTFPFVLWMVYAGKENLFAIFISINLLTDILDGLIARTFNLQTALGAKLDSLADIATYILAFLGIYQFKIINIGSDIWLLWLFAFLFVAGYLVSFIRFRQYQSFHLYSTKIGGYVQGIFFFVLFVFDYYQPLFYVAMIIGYISFIEELIILFIIQELRSNVKSLVWLLKHPETGK
;
A
#
# COMPACT_ATOMS: atom_id res chain seq x y z
N MET A 1 25.13 -2.18 9.84
CA MET A 1 25.14 -3.65 9.82
C MET A 1 25.84 -4.08 8.52
N PRO A 2 27.00 -4.75 8.55
CA PRO A 2 27.80 -4.95 7.34
C PRO A 2 27.34 -6.18 6.54
N ASN A 3 27.15 -5.99 5.23
CA ASN A 3 26.84 -6.96 4.16
C ASN A 3 25.40 -7.53 4.06
N GLU A 4 24.39 -6.67 4.11
CA GLU A 4 23.12 -7.01 3.43
C GLU A 4 23.38 -7.11 1.91
N LYS A 5 22.97 -8.21 1.26
CA LYS A 5 22.99 -8.30 -0.21
C LYS A 5 21.90 -7.40 -0.76
N ILE A 6 22.27 -6.15 -1.05
CA ILE A 6 21.37 -5.11 -1.55
C ILE A 6 20.77 -5.51 -2.91
N ILE A 7 21.56 -6.13 -3.77
CA ILE A 7 21.07 -6.66 -5.05
C ILE A 7 20.48 -8.04 -4.78
N ASN A 8 19.16 -8.09 -4.68
CA ASN A 8 18.38 -9.32 -4.53
C ASN A 8 17.04 -9.17 -5.28
N ILE A 9 16.35 -10.30 -5.49
CA ILE A 9 15.12 -10.33 -6.30
C ILE A 9 14.05 -9.36 -5.75
N PRO A 10 13.73 -9.35 -4.43
CA PRO A 10 12.75 -8.41 -3.89
C PRO A 10 13.08 -6.94 -4.20
N ASN A 11 14.33 -6.52 -3.98
CA ASN A 11 14.72 -5.12 -4.19
C ASN A 11 14.69 -4.72 -5.66
N ILE A 12 14.98 -5.66 -6.57
CA ILE A 12 14.87 -5.42 -8.02
C ILE A 12 13.40 -5.22 -8.41
N LEU A 13 12.47 -5.97 -7.81
CA LEU A 13 11.04 -5.84 -8.06
C LEU A 13 10.49 -4.51 -7.53
N SER A 14 10.82 -4.10 -6.30
CA SER A 14 10.44 -2.77 -5.78
C SER A 14 11.06 -1.64 -6.62
N PHE A 15 12.31 -1.79 -7.07
CA PHE A 15 12.95 -0.82 -7.96
C PHE A 15 12.29 -0.75 -9.34
N TYR A 16 11.89 -1.89 -9.91
CA TYR A 16 11.13 -1.96 -11.15
C TYR A 16 9.81 -1.18 -11.06
N ARG A 17 9.07 -1.32 -9.95
CA ARG A 17 7.82 -0.58 -9.72
C ARG A 17 8.06 0.93 -9.70
N LEU A 18 9.15 1.39 -9.07
CA LEU A 18 9.54 2.80 -9.09
C LEU A 18 9.98 3.28 -10.47
N LEU A 19 10.73 2.47 -11.21
CA LEU A 19 11.20 2.81 -12.55
C LEU A 19 10.06 2.91 -13.57
N THR A 20 9.04 2.06 -13.42
CA THR A 20 7.86 2.04 -14.31
C THR A 20 6.86 3.15 -13.99
N PHE A 21 6.89 3.71 -12.78
CA PHE A 21 5.97 4.77 -12.35
C PHE A 21 5.74 5.90 -13.38
N PRO A 22 6.78 6.59 -13.93
CA PRO A 22 6.55 7.66 -14.90
C PRO A 22 5.88 7.18 -16.19
N PHE A 23 6.14 5.94 -16.63
CA PHE A 23 5.52 5.37 -17.81
C PHE A 23 4.05 5.04 -17.57
N VAL A 24 3.72 4.43 -16.43
CA VAL A 24 2.33 4.14 -16.06
C VAL A 24 1.55 5.43 -15.84
N LEU A 25 2.18 6.43 -15.24
CA LEU A 25 1.60 7.76 -15.07
C LEU A 25 1.28 8.41 -16.44
N TRP A 26 2.21 8.33 -17.39
CA TRP A 26 1.96 8.78 -18.76
C TRP A 26 0.76 8.06 -19.41
N MET A 27 0.59 6.75 -19.17
CA MET A 27 -0.57 6.00 -19.69
C MET A 27 -1.90 6.54 -19.15
N VAL A 28 -1.95 6.95 -17.89
CA VAL A 28 -3.13 7.60 -17.30
C VAL A 28 -3.42 8.89 -18.07
N TYR A 29 -2.45 9.78 -18.20
CA TYR A 29 -2.62 11.06 -18.90
C TYR A 29 -2.94 10.91 -20.39
N ALA A 30 -2.37 9.90 -21.05
CA ALA A 30 -2.61 9.61 -22.46
C ALA A 30 -3.90 8.83 -22.72
N GLY A 31 -4.70 8.53 -21.67
CA GLY A 31 -5.97 7.82 -21.80
C GLY A 31 -5.83 6.35 -22.22
N LYS A 32 -4.68 5.72 -21.97
CA LYS A 32 -4.38 4.34 -22.39
C LYS A 32 -4.81 3.31 -21.35
N GLU A 33 -6.12 3.20 -21.11
CA GLU A 33 -6.69 2.35 -20.05
C GLU A 33 -6.21 0.89 -20.12
N ASN A 34 -6.27 0.24 -21.29
CA ASN A 34 -5.85 -1.16 -21.43
C ASN A 34 -4.36 -1.37 -21.08
N LEU A 35 -3.50 -0.44 -21.49
CA LEU A 35 -2.07 -0.54 -21.20
C LEU A 35 -1.80 -0.26 -19.72
N PHE A 36 -2.49 0.74 -19.16
CA PHE A 36 -2.47 1.04 -17.74
C PHE A 36 -2.90 -0.18 -16.92
N ALA A 37 -4.01 -0.83 -17.27
CA ALA A 37 -4.53 -2.01 -16.60
C ALA A 37 -3.52 -3.18 -16.57
N ILE A 38 -2.80 -3.40 -17.68
CA ILE A 38 -1.72 -4.40 -17.75
C ILE A 38 -0.59 -4.04 -16.78
N PHE A 39 -0.06 -2.82 -16.86
CA PHE A 39 1.09 -2.42 -16.05
C PHE A 39 0.77 -2.32 -14.55
N ILE A 40 -0.39 -1.79 -14.18
CA ILE A 40 -0.80 -1.73 -12.77
C ILE A 40 -0.99 -3.15 -12.22
N SER A 41 -1.53 -4.08 -13.03
CA SER A 41 -1.65 -5.49 -12.64
C SER A 41 -0.29 -6.14 -12.43
N ILE A 42 0.68 -5.88 -13.31
CA ILE A 42 2.06 -6.36 -13.12
C ILE A 42 2.64 -5.80 -11.82
N ASN A 43 2.48 -4.50 -11.54
CA ASN A 43 2.97 -3.90 -10.31
C ASN A 43 2.36 -4.55 -9.06
N LEU A 44 1.03 -4.75 -9.05
CA LEU A 44 0.33 -5.43 -7.95
C LEU A 44 0.80 -6.87 -7.76
N LEU A 45 1.05 -7.61 -8.83
CA LEU A 45 1.59 -8.97 -8.75
C LEU A 45 3.03 -8.99 -8.25
N THR A 46 3.88 -8.08 -8.72
CA THR A 46 5.29 -8.01 -8.30
C THR A 46 5.45 -7.64 -6.82
N ASP A 47 4.56 -6.82 -6.28
CA ASP A 47 4.48 -6.48 -4.85
C ASP A 47 4.17 -7.70 -3.97
N ILE A 48 3.24 -8.54 -4.41
CA ILE A 48 2.97 -9.79 -3.68
C ILE A 48 4.19 -10.72 -3.75
N LEU A 49 4.84 -10.80 -4.92
CA LEU A 49 5.97 -11.69 -5.14
C LEU A 49 7.23 -11.25 -4.37
N ASP A 50 7.56 -9.96 -4.34
CA ASP A 50 8.75 -9.49 -3.62
C ASP A 50 8.62 -9.70 -2.12
N GLY A 51 7.46 -9.41 -1.53
CA GLY A 51 7.16 -9.65 -0.13
C GLY A 51 7.15 -11.14 0.23
N LEU A 52 6.68 -12.02 -0.65
CA LEU A 52 6.77 -13.48 -0.46
C LEU A 52 8.22 -13.97 -0.53
N ILE A 53 8.95 -13.60 -1.59
CA ILE A 53 10.34 -14.03 -1.80
C ILE A 53 11.24 -13.52 -0.66
N ALA A 54 11.09 -12.27 -0.24
CA ALA A 54 11.87 -11.67 0.85
C ALA A 54 11.71 -12.45 2.17
N ARG A 55 10.49 -12.91 2.48
CA ARG A 55 10.18 -13.65 3.71
C ARG A 55 10.61 -15.11 3.63
N THR A 56 10.35 -15.78 2.51
CA THR A 56 10.70 -17.20 2.34
C THR A 56 12.21 -17.42 2.32
N PHE A 57 12.96 -16.52 1.67
CA PHE A 57 14.41 -16.65 1.51
C PHE A 57 15.23 -15.80 2.49
N ASN A 58 14.58 -15.13 3.45
CA ASN A 58 15.23 -14.21 4.40
C ASN A 58 16.11 -13.15 3.72
N LEU A 59 15.59 -12.54 2.63
CA LEU A 59 16.28 -11.53 1.83
C LEU A 59 15.85 -10.09 2.17
N GLN A 60 15.30 -9.88 3.35
CA GLN A 60 14.86 -8.57 3.84
C GLN A 60 16.09 -7.67 4.06
N THR A 61 16.06 -6.46 3.52
CA THR A 61 17.12 -5.46 3.70
C THR A 61 16.52 -4.11 4.09
N ALA A 62 17.30 -3.27 4.80
CA ALA A 62 16.82 -1.96 5.22
C ALA A 62 16.58 -1.01 4.03
N LEU A 63 17.38 -1.13 2.96
CA LEU A 63 17.14 -0.39 1.72
C LEU A 63 15.90 -0.93 0.99
N GLY A 64 15.73 -2.24 0.95
CA GLY A 64 14.58 -2.91 0.33
C GLY A 64 13.28 -2.42 0.91
N ALA A 65 13.16 -2.43 2.24
CA ALA A 65 11.98 -1.92 2.94
C ALA A 65 11.65 -0.45 2.59
N LYS A 66 12.65 0.41 2.41
CA LYS A 66 12.42 1.81 2.00
C LYS A 66 11.95 1.93 0.55
N LEU A 67 12.56 1.15 -0.36
CA LEU A 67 12.16 1.12 -1.77
C LEU A 67 10.75 0.59 -1.93
N ASP A 68 10.42 -0.46 -1.18
CA ASP A 68 9.10 -1.09 -1.11
C ASP A 68 8.04 -0.08 -0.67
N SER A 69 8.23 0.61 0.46
CA SER A 69 7.30 1.64 0.91
C SER A 69 7.09 2.77 -0.12
N LEU A 70 8.15 3.19 -0.83
CA LEU A 70 8.01 4.17 -1.91
C LEU A 70 7.26 3.61 -3.12
N ALA A 71 7.53 2.36 -3.49
CA ALA A 71 6.86 1.66 -4.59
C ALA A 71 5.37 1.44 -4.31
N ASP A 72 5.00 1.17 -3.06
CA ASP A 72 3.63 1.03 -2.61
C ASP A 72 2.88 2.35 -2.73
N ILE A 73 3.45 3.44 -2.17
CA ILE A 73 2.88 4.78 -2.31
C ILE A 73 2.70 5.13 -3.78
N ALA A 74 3.72 4.87 -4.61
CA ALA A 74 3.66 5.10 -6.05
C ALA A 74 2.53 4.30 -6.72
N THR A 75 2.35 3.04 -6.34
CA THR A 75 1.29 2.16 -6.87
C THR A 75 -0.11 2.65 -6.46
N TYR A 76 -0.29 3.06 -5.20
CA TYR A 76 -1.55 3.66 -4.73
C TYR A 76 -1.86 4.96 -5.47
N ILE A 77 -0.88 5.84 -5.68
CA ILE A 77 -1.05 7.08 -6.46
C ILE A 77 -1.53 6.74 -7.88
N LEU A 78 -0.87 5.81 -8.56
CA LEU A 78 -1.28 5.37 -9.90
C LEU A 78 -2.68 4.78 -9.91
N ALA A 79 -3.04 3.98 -8.91
CA ALA A 79 -4.38 3.40 -8.78
C ALA A 79 -5.44 4.49 -8.60
N PHE A 80 -5.24 5.48 -7.72
CA PHE A 80 -6.19 6.58 -7.55
C PHE A 80 -6.33 7.44 -8.81
N LEU A 81 -5.22 7.77 -9.47
CA LEU A 81 -5.25 8.52 -10.73
C LEU A 81 -5.94 7.72 -11.84
N GLY A 82 -5.67 6.42 -11.93
CA GLY A 82 -6.35 5.52 -12.85
C GLY A 82 -7.85 5.41 -12.57
N ILE A 83 -8.26 5.33 -11.30
CA ILE A 83 -9.68 5.34 -10.92
C ILE A 83 -10.33 6.66 -11.36
N TYR A 84 -9.70 7.79 -11.06
CA TYR A 84 -10.21 9.11 -11.42
C TYR A 84 -10.38 9.25 -12.94
N GLN A 85 -9.38 8.80 -13.71
CA GLN A 85 -9.37 8.95 -15.16
C GLN A 85 -10.31 7.96 -15.86
N PHE A 86 -10.37 6.70 -15.42
CA PHE A 86 -10.99 5.61 -16.17
C PHE A 86 -12.27 5.07 -15.54
N LYS A 87 -12.42 5.15 -14.22
CA LYS A 87 -13.46 4.41 -13.48
C LYS A 87 -14.39 5.28 -12.64
N ILE A 88 -14.22 6.60 -12.63
CA ILE A 88 -15.02 7.51 -11.80
C ILE A 88 -16.51 7.40 -12.10
N ILE A 89 -16.88 7.20 -13.37
CA ILE A 89 -18.27 7.05 -13.81
C ILE A 89 -18.83 5.71 -13.33
N ASN A 90 -18.06 4.62 -13.42
CA ASN A 90 -18.47 3.28 -13.00
C ASN A 90 -18.75 3.22 -11.49
N ILE A 91 -17.95 3.91 -10.68
CA ILE A 91 -18.14 3.99 -9.22
C ILE A 91 -19.31 4.91 -8.86
N GLY A 92 -19.54 5.96 -9.65
CA GLY A 92 -20.69 6.84 -9.52
C GLY A 92 -20.75 7.57 -8.18
N SER A 93 -21.91 7.51 -7.50
CA SER A 93 -22.15 8.24 -6.26
C SER A 93 -21.27 7.79 -5.09
N ASP A 94 -20.70 6.59 -5.15
CA ASP A 94 -19.92 6.01 -4.04
C ASP A 94 -18.47 6.50 -3.99
N ILE A 95 -18.07 7.37 -4.93
CA ILE A 95 -16.70 7.90 -5.04
C ILE A 95 -16.22 8.63 -3.76
N TRP A 96 -17.14 9.19 -2.96
CA TRP A 96 -16.78 9.84 -1.69
C TRP A 96 -16.12 8.87 -0.70
N LEU A 97 -16.44 7.58 -0.77
CA LEU A 97 -15.78 6.55 0.04
C LEU A 97 -14.30 6.44 -0.33
N LEU A 98 -13.96 6.50 -1.63
CA LEU A 98 -12.56 6.52 -2.04
C LEU A 98 -11.82 7.78 -1.60
N TRP A 99 -12.48 8.94 -1.59
CA TRP A 99 -11.88 10.17 -1.08
C TRP A 99 -11.61 10.09 0.43
N LEU A 100 -12.54 9.51 1.19
CA LEU A 100 -12.32 9.26 2.62
C LEU A 100 -11.18 8.25 2.83
N PHE A 101 -11.10 7.20 2.02
CA PHE A 101 -10.00 6.23 2.06
C PHE A 101 -8.66 6.92 1.79
N ALA A 102 -8.57 7.70 0.72
CA ALA A 102 -7.36 8.43 0.34
C ALA A 102 -6.96 9.44 1.43
N PHE A 103 -7.93 10.12 2.04
CA PHE A 103 -7.69 11.01 3.16
C PHE A 103 -7.08 10.28 4.36
N LEU A 104 -7.65 9.13 4.76
CA LEU A 104 -7.11 8.35 5.88
C LEU A 104 -5.71 7.81 5.60
N PHE A 105 -5.47 7.33 4.37
CA PHE A 105 -4.14 6.91 3.92
C PHE A 105 -3.13 8.04 4.06
N VAL A 106 -3.42 9.22 3.48
CA VAL A 106 -2.53 10.39 3.56
C VAL A 106 -2.37 10.86 5.01
N ALA A 107 -3.43 10.87 5.81
CA ALA A 107 -3.38 11.25 7.22
C ALA A 107 -2.42 10.36 8.03
N GLY A 108 -2.44 9.04 7.83
CA GLY A 108 -1.50 8.11 8.47
C GLY A 108 -0.05 8.45 8.17
N TYR A 109 0.29 8.62 6.89
CA TYR A 109 1.63 9.01 6.48
C TYR A 109 2.04 10.40 6.99
N LEU A 110 1.13 11.38 6.97
CA LEU A 110 1.39 12.73 7.49
C LEU A 110 1.64 12.71 9.00
N VAL A 111 0.81 12.01 9.79
CA VAL A 111 0.99 11.89 11.24
C VAL A 111 2.32 11.21 11.55
N SER A 112 2.65 10.11 10.86
CA SER A 112 3.94 9.43 11.01
C SER A 112 5.11 10.36 10.70
N PHE A 113 5.03 11.12 9.61
CA PHE A 113 6.10 12.02 9.20
C PHE A 113 6.26 13.21 10.16
N ILE A 114 5.17 13.83 10.62
CA ILE A 114 5.20 14.95 11.57
C ILE A 114 5.78 14.51 12.91
N ARG A 115 5.38 13.33 13.41
CA ARG A 115 5.78 12.86 14.74
C ARG A 115 7.15 12.22 14.77
N PHE A 116 7.48 11.40 13.77
CA PHE A 116 8.68 10.56 13.80
C PHE A 116 9.70 10.91 12.73
N ARG A 117 9.39 11.84 11.81
CA ARG A 117 10.23 12.19 10.63
C ARG A 117 10.56 10.97 9.76
N GLN A 118 9.70 9.96 9.81
CA GLN A 118 9.85 8.69 9.11
C GLN A 118 8.50 8.24 8.55
N TYR A 119 8.52 7.51 7.44
CA TYR A 119 7.33 6.89 6.87
C TYR A 119 6.97 5.65 7.65
N GLN A 120 5.67 5.46 7.90
CA GLN A 120 5.16 4.27 8.58
C GLN A 120 5.33 3.04 7.68
N SER A 121 5.78 1.95 8.29
CA SER A 121 5.83 0.62 7.68
C SER A 121 5.42 -0.40 8.75
N PHE A 122 4.22 -0.24 9.30
CA PHE A 122 3.71 -1.24 10.24
C PHE A 122 3.33 -2.50 9.49
N HIS A 123 3.69 -3.65 10.05
CA HIS A 123 3.30 -4.95 9.51
C HIS A 123 2.10 -5.53 10.26
N LEU A 124 1.08 -4.70 10.52
CA LEU A 124 -0.14 -5.08 11.22
C LEU A 124 -0.87 -6.18 10.45
N TYR A 125 -1.53 -7.09 11.15
CA TYR A 125 -2.37 -8.09 10.50
C TYR A 125 -3.46 -7.46 9.65
N SER A 126 -4.08 -6.36 10.11
CA SER A 126 -5.07 -5.59 9.36
C SER A 126 -4.49 -5.01 8.07
N THR A 127 -3.35 -4.31 8.13
CA THR A 127 -2.69 -3.73 6.95
C THR A 127 -2.27 -4.79 5.92
N LYS A 128 -1.89 -6.00 6.35
CA LYS A 128 -1.59 -7.12 5.43
C LYS A 128 -2.84 -7.62 4.71
N ILE A 129 -3.91 -7.86 5.46
CA ILE A 129 -5.19 -8.31 4.87
C ILE A 129 -5.75 -7.21 3.96
N GLY A 130 -5.72 -5.96 4.44
CA GLY A 130 -6.14 -4.78 3.70
C GLY A 130 -5.37 -4.59 2.41
N GLY A 131 -4.04 -4.73 2.42
CA GLY A 131 -3.21 -4.67 1.22
C GLY A 131 -3.61 -5.71 0.18
N TYR A 132 -3.79 -6.98 0.56
CA TYR A 132 -4.23 -8.03 -0.38
C TYR A 132 -5.64 -7.75 -0.93
N VAL A 133 -6.59 -7.38 -0.08
CA VAL A 133 -7.97 -7.07 -0.51
C VAL A 133 -7.96 -5.86 -1.46
N GLN A 134 -7.16 -4.83 -1.16
CA GLN A 134 -7.05 -3.64 -1.98
C GLN A 134 -6.40 -3.95 -3.34
N GLY A 135 -5.35 -4.78 -3.35
CA GLY A 135 -4.73 -5.25 -4.58
C GLY A 135 -5.69 -6.07 -5.45
N ILE A 136 -6.46 -6.97 -4.85
CA ILE A 136 -7.52 -7.72 -5.55
C ILE A 136 -8.57 -6.77 -6.10
N PHE A 137 -9.01 -5.79 -5.32
CA PHE A 137 -9.97 -4.78 -5.77
C PHE A 137 -9.44 -3.99 -6.97
N PHE A 138 -8.22 -3.45 -6.91
CA PHE A 138 -7.63 -2.71 -8.02
C PHE A 138 -7.48 -3.59 -9.27
N PHE A 139 -7.01 -4.83 -9.11
CA PHE A 139 -6.89 -5.77 -10.22
C PHE A 139 -8.25 -6.03 -10.88
N VAL A 140 -9.28 -6.38 -10.08
CA VAL A 140 -10.62 -6.64 -10.59
C VAL A 140 -11.20 -5.41 -11.27
N LEU A 141 -11.08 -4.24 -10.64
CA LEU A 141 -11.61 -2.98 -11.17
C LEU A 141 -11.02 -2.64 -12.54
N PHE A 142 -9.70 -2.76 -12.72
CA PHE A 142 -9.06 -2.35 -13.96
C PHE A 142 -9.09 -3.43 -15.05
N VAL A 143 -9.17 -4.71 -14.70
CA VAL A 143 -9.17 -5.81 -15.67
C VAL A 143 -10.58 -6.25 -16.08
N PHE A 144 -11.51 -6.32 -15.12
CA PHE A 144 -12.85 -6.88 -15.33
C PHE A 144 -13.99 -5.85 -15.21
N ASP A 145 -13.69 -4.65 -14.72
CA ASP A 145 -14.63 -3.55 -14.42
C ASP A 145 -15.20 -3.54 -12.99
N TYR A 146 -15.96 -2.50 -12.67
CA TYR A 146 -16.47 -2.22 -11.32
C TYR A 146 -17.38 -3.33 -10.79
N TYR A 147 -16.98 -3.92 -9.66
CA TYR A 147 -17.77 -4.87 -8.89
C TYR A 147 -18.08 -4.33 -7.50
N GLN A 148 -19.32 -3.84 -7.32
CA GLN A 148 -19.77 -3.11 -6.14
C GLN A 148 -19.57 -3.84 -4.79
N PRO A 149 -19.85 -5.15 -4.65
CA PRO A 149 -19.60 -5.85 -3.38
C PRO A 149 -18.13 -5.83 -2.97
N LEU A 150 -17.22 -6.06 -3.94
CA LEU A 150 -15.77 -6.02 -3.68
C LEU A 150 -15.30 -4.61 -3.34
N PHE A 151 -15.87 -3.58 -3.97
CA PHE A 151 -15.60 -2.20 -3.61
C PHE A 151 -15.90 -1.91 -2.13
N TYR A 152 -17.10 -2.24 -1.64
CA TYR A 152 -17.45 -2.00 -0.25
C TYR A 152 -16.59 -2.82 0.72
N VAL A 153 -16.30 -4.09 0.38
CA VAL A 153 -15.40 -4.92 1.19
C VAL A 153 -14.00 -4.29 1.29
N ALA A 154 -13.44 -3.82 0.17
CA ALA A 154 -12.15 -3.13 0.16
C ALA A 154 -12.17 -1.84 0.99
N MET A 155 -13.21 -1.02 0.87
CA MET A 155 -13.34 0.21 1.65
C MET A 155 -13.45 -0.07 3.16
N ILE A 156 -14.31 -1.02 3.57
CA ILE A 156 -14.50 -1.36 4.99
C ILE A 156 -13.20 -1.87 5.61
N ILE A 157 -12.53 -2.83 4.95
CA ILE A 157 -11.29 -3.41 5.46
C ILE A 157 -10.17 -2.35 5.47
N GLY A 158 -10.12 -1.50 4.45
CA GLY A 158 -9.21 -0.36 4.38
C GLY A 158 -9.38 0.61 5.54
N TYR A 159 -10.61 1.04 5.82
CA TYR A 159 -10.91 1.94 6.93
C TYR A 159 -10.53 1.35 8.27
N ILE A 160 -10.86 0.07 8.52
CA ILE A 160 -10.46 -0.62 9.75
C ILE A 160 -8.93 -0.60 9.89
N SER A 161 -8.21 -0.88 8.80
CA SER A 161 -6.74 -0.92 8.79
C SER A 161 -6.13 0.45 9.07
N PHE A 162 -6.58 1.51 8.40
CA PHE A 162 -6.03 2.86 8.62
C PHE A 162 -6.44 3.47 9.96
N ILE A 163 -7.64 3.19 10.46
CA ILE A 163 -8.04 3.63 11.80
C ILE A 163 -7.18 2.94 12.85
N GLU A 164 -6.96 1.63 12.74
CA GLU A 164 -6.07 0.91 13.65
C GLU A 164 -4.64 1.48 13.62
N GLU A 165 -4.12 1.73 12.42
CA GLU A 165 -2.81 2.33 12.21
C GLU A 165 -2.70 3.73 12.84
N LEU A 166 -3.69 4.60 12.62
CA LEU A 166 -3.74 5.93 13.23
C LEU A 166 -3.77 5.85 14.76
N ILE A 167 -4.59 4.96 15.33
CA ILE A 167 -4.65 4.77 16.79
C ILE A 167 -3.27 4.35 17.32
N ILE A 168 -2.62 3.39 16.67
CA ILE A 168 -1.28 2.92 17.06
C ILE A 168 -0.26 4.05 16.98
N LEU A 169 -0.27 4.83 15.91
CA LEU A 169 0.58 6.00 15.77
C LEU A 169 0.42 6.94 16.97
N PHE A 170 -0.81 7.21 17.42
CA PHE A 170 -1.08 8.06 18.59
C PHE A 170 -0.59 7.48 19.92
N ILE A 171 -0.51 6.15 20.05
CA ILE A 171 -0.11 5.46 21.29
C ILE A 171 1.42 5.36 21.41
N ILE A 172 2.13 5.03 20.32
CA ILE A 172 3.57 4.75 20.39
C ILE A 172 4.41 6.05 20.51
N GLN A 173 5.56 5.94 21.19
CA GLN A 173 6.54 7.03 21.33
C GLN A 173 7.63 7.02 20.27
N GLU A 174 7.87 5.87 19.66
CA GLU A 174 8.86 5.68 18.60
C GLU A 174 8.28 4.77 17.50
N LEU A 175 8.66 5.02 16.26
CA LEU A 175 8.22 4.19 15.13
C LEU A 175 8.84 2.79 15.24
N ARG A 176 8.00 1.76 15.35
CA ARG A 176 8.44 0.35 15.45
C ARG A 176 7.67 -0.52 14.47
N SER A 177 8.38 -1.28 13.64
CA SER A 177 7.79 -2.18 12.63
C SER A 177 7.24 -3.48 13.20
N ASN A 178 7.63 -3.87 14.43
CA ASN A 178 7.26 -5.13 15.07
C ASN A 178 5.88 -5.13 15.78
N VAL A 179 5.09 -4.08 15.62
CA VAL A 179 3.71 -4.05 16.15
C VAL A 179 2.83 -4.94 15.26
N LYS A 180 2.14 -5.92 15.87
CA LYS A 180 1.31 -6.90 15.13
C LYS A 180 -0.15 -6.48 14.97
N SER A 181 -0.69 -5.82 15.98
CA SER A 181 -2.05 -5.27 16.03
C SER A 181 -2.19 -4.35 17.25
N LEU A 182 -3.26 -3.57 17.30
CA LEU A 182 -3.60 -2.72 18.45
C LEU A 182 -3.84 -3.56 19.71
N VAL A 183 -4.54 -4.69 19.57
CA VAL A 183 -4.77 -5.61 20.70
C VAL A 183 -3.44 -6.18 21.22
N TRP A 184 -2.50 -6.48 20.33
CA TRP A 184 -1.18 -6.95 20.74
C TRP A 184 -0.39 -5.86 21.47
N LEU A 185 -0.46 -4.61 21.00
CA LEU A 185 0.20 -3.46 21.62
C LEU A 185 -0.35 -3.18 23.04
N LEU A 186 -1.67 -3.22 23.21
CA LEU A 186 -2.31 -3.02 24.51
C LEU A 186 -1.94 -4.10 25.53
N LYS A 187 -1.61 -5.32 25.07
CA LYS A 187 -1.13 -6.42 25.92
C LYS A 187 0.36 -6.32 26.28
N HIS A 188 1.12 -5.48 25.58
CA HIS A 188 2.56 -5.28 25.78
C HIS A 188 2.88 -3.78 25.91
N PRO A 189 2.34 -3.09 26.93
CA PRO A 189 2.44 -1.63 27.04
C PRO A 189 3.88 -1.11 27.14
N GLU A 190 4.83 -1.93 27.59
CA GLU A 190 6.27 -1.66 27.55
C GLU A 190 6.81 -1.40 26.15
N THR A 191 6.12 -1.87 25.11
CA THR A 191 6.50 -1.62 23.71
C THR A 191 5.98 -0.29 23.16
N GLY A 192 4.99 0.33 23.83
CA GLY A 192 4.43 1.64 23.51
C GLY A 192 5.07 2.81 24.28
N LYS A 193 5.84 2.52 25.34
CA LYS A 193 6.71 3.48 26.03
C LYS A 193 8.05 3.63 25.31
#